data_AF-A0A7S2A1Q6-F1
#
_entry.id   AF-A0A7S2A1Q6-F1
#
_cell.length_a   1.000
_cell.length_b   1.000
_cell.length_c   1.000
_cell.angle_alpha   90.00
_cell.angle_beta   90.00
_cell.angle_gamma   90.00
#
_symmetry.space_group_name_H-M   'P 1'
#
loop_
_entity.id
_entity.type
_entity.pdbx_description
1 polymer ?
#
loop_
_entity_poly.entity_id
_entity_poly.type
_entity_poly.pdbx_seq_one_letter_code
_entity_poly.pdbx_strand_id
1 'polypeptide(L)'
;MATCQRKQSLSHEDEHSDTGHEQHVESKRYNSLVSAIKKALLETRNSIDTKAAVAECFDVSMYADGDGGQDETTDMLANLIGGVIDRVNDQITSEIDIILKREGAREKLVALDRIIDEFEREEREKSQAEDMDRMSSREAVALSCLPPEISPDDVFNFHAYSIKMKERDGLLAEIASVEAENESLQKEIEQGRVLIGAAVAGVETKGKYIEKSATACSYSGVG
;
A
#
# COMPACT_ATOMS: atom_id res chain seq x y z
N MET A 1 13.59 46.99 39.37
CA MET A 1 12.16 47.02 38.97
C MET A 1 12.09 47.52 37.55
N ALA A 2 11.99 46.61 36.57
CA ALA A 2 11.94 46.93 35.15
C ALA A 2 10.65 46.36 34.57
N THR A 3 9.76 47.24 34.12
CA THR A 3 8.46 46.94 33.52
C THR A 3 8.62 46.54 32.06
N CYS A 4 8.28 45.29 31.73
CA CYS A 4 8.21 44.77 30.37
C CYS A 4 6.81 45.08 29.80
N GLN A 5 6.72 46.00 28.84
CA GLN A 5 5.49 46.34 28.14
C GLN A 5 5.24 45.35 26.98
N ARG A 6 4.16 44.57 27.09
CA ARG A 6 3.69 43.63 26.08
C ARG A 6 2.89 44.41 25.02
N LYS A 7 3.48 44.63 23.85
CA LYS A 7 2.77 45.14 22.66
C LYS A 7 1.88 44.03 22.10
N GLN A 8 0.56 44.19 22.25
CA GLN A 8 -0.44 43.48 21.44
C GLN A 8 -0.50 44.16 20.07
N SER A 9 -0.19 43.41 19.02
CA SER A 9 -0.48 43.80 17.63
C SER A 9 -1.71 43.02 17.19
N LEU A 10 -2.86 43.72 17.15
CA LEU A 10 -4.01 43.35 16.34
C LEU A 10 -3.72 43.81 14.91
N SER A 11 -3.74 42.88 13.96
CA SER A 11 -3.85 43.15 12.52
C SER A 11 -4.74 42.04 11.94
N HIS A 12 -5.99 42.38 11.69
CA HIS A 12 -6.55 42.65 10.35
C HIS A 12 -6.87 41.34 9.62
N GLU A 13 -8.12 40.92 9.79
CA GLU A 13 -8.78 39.90 9.00
C GLU A 13 -9.08 40.52 7.63
N ASP A 14 -8.18 40.29 6.66
CA ASP A 14 -8.45 40.56 5.25
C ASP A 14 -9.27 39.41 4.67
N GLU A 15 -10.59 39.64 4.55
CA GLU A 15 -11.50 38.80 3.76
C GLU A 15 -11.17 38.95 2.27
N HIS A 16 -10.26 38.11 1.78
CA HIS A 16 -10.07 37.92 0.34
C HIS A 16 -11.18 37.02 -0.21
N SER A 17 -12.13 37.63 -0.91
CA SER A 17 -13.10 36.98 -1.79
C SER A 17 -12.37 36.31 -2.96
N ASP A 18 -12.09 35.01 -2.83
CA ASP A 18 -11.51 34.16 -3.86
C ASP A 18 -12.58 33.84 -4.93
N THR A 19 -12.64 34.67 -5.98
CA THR A 19 -13.41 34.35 -7.18
C THR A 19 -12.65 33.27 -7.95
N GLY A 20 -12.99 32.02 -7.65
CA GLY A 20 -12.41 30.82 -8.26
C GLY A 20 -12.41 30.87 -9.78
N HIS A 21 -11.26 31.20 -10.36
CA HIS A 21 -10.88 30.62 -11.63
C HIS A 21 -10.68 29.13 -11.38
N GLU A 22 -11.68 28.33 -11.75
CA GLU A 22 -11.51 26.89 -11.96
C GLU A 22 -10.48 26.69 -13.08
N GLN A 23 -9.20 26.85 -12.75
CA GLN A 23 -8.14 26.27 -13.54
C GLN A 23 -8.42 24.78 -13.53
N HIS A 24 -8.89 24.29 -14.68
CA HIS A 24 -9.14 22.89 -14.90
C HIS A 24 -7.80 22.17 -14.74
N VAL A 25 -7.51 21.70 -13.52
CA VAL A 25 -6.27 20.99 -13.21
C VAL A 25 -6.33 19.69 -14.01
N GLU A 26 -5.56 19.64 -15.10
CA GLU A 26 -5.43 18.43 -15.89
C GLU A 26 -4.56 17.43 -15.13
N SER A 27 -5.10 16.25 -14.85
CA SER A 27 -4.33 15.16 -14.26
C SER A 27 -3.38 14.58 -15.30
N LYS A 28 -2.07 14.62 -15.00
CA LYS A 28 -1.03 14.00 -15.83
C LYS A 28 -1.27 12.50 -15.96
N ARG A 29 -1.70 11.86 -14.87
CA ARG A 29 -2.02 10.42 -14.84
C ARG A 29 -3.24 10.07 -15.67
N TYR A 30 -4.31 10.87 -15.60
CA TYR A 30 -5.49 10.67 -16.43
C TYR A 30 -5.15 10.78 -17.92
N ASN A 31 -4.40 11.82 -18.31
CA ASN A 31 -3.94 11.98 -19.70
C ASN A 31 -3.06 10.81 -20.14
N SER A 32 -2.19 10.31 -19.25
CA SER A 32 -1.35 9.14 -19.52
C SER A 32 -2.16 7.86 -19.69
N LEU A 33 -3.20 7.65 -18.88
CA LEU A 33 -4.13 6.52 -18.99
C LEU A 33 -4.87 6.54 -20.32
N VAL A 34 -5.47 7.68 -20.68
CA VAL A 34 -6.18 7.84 -21.97
C VAL A 34 -5.23 7.62 -23.14
N SER A 35 -4.00 8.14 -23.07
CA SER A 35 -2.98 7.93 -24.10
C SER A 35 -2.59 6.45 -24.21
N ALA A 36 -2.43 5.75 -23.09
CA ALA A 36 -2.08 4.32 -23.09
C ALA A 36 -3.19 3.47 -23.73
N ILE A 37 -4.45 3.76 -23.42
CA ILE A 37 -5.61 3.08 -24.02
C ILE A 37 -5.65 3.31 -25.53
N LYS A 38 -5.55 4.57 -25.98
CA LYS A 38 -5.53 4.89 -27.41
C LYS A 38 -4.39 4.19 -28.15
N LYS A 39 -3.22 4.12 -27.51
CA LYS A 39 -2.06 3.41 -28.07
C LYS A 39 -2.34 1.90 -28.18
N ALA A 40 -2.88 1.27 -27.15
CA ALA A 40 -3.19 -0.16 -27.16
C ALA A 40 -4.25 -0.52 -28.23
N LEU A 41 -5.26 0.34 -28.40
CA LEU A 41 -6.28 0.19 -29.43
C LEU A 41 -5.70 0.31 -30.85
N LEU A 42 -4.81 1.29 -31.07
CA LEU A 42 -4.12 1.47 -32.34
C LEU A 42 -3.19 0.28 -32.64
N GLU A 43 -2.45 -0.21 -31.64
CA GLU A 43 -1.60 -1.40 -31.76
C GLU A 43 -2.42 -2.64 -32.11
N THR A 44 -3.58 -2.82 -31.46
CA THR A 44 -4.51 -3.92 -31.77
C THR A 44 -4.98 -3.85 -33.23
N ARG A 45 -5.40 -2.66 -33.69
CA ARG A 45 -5.82 -2.43 -35.08
C ARG A 45 -4.71 -2.73 -36.09
N ASN A 46 -3.48 -2.30 -35.80
CA ASN A 46 -2.32 -2.52 -36.67
C ASN A 46 -1.83 -3.98 -36.66
N SER A 47 -2.15 -4.76 -35.63
CA SER A 47 -1.78 -6.17 -35.54
C SER A 47 -2.62 -7.09 -36.42
N ILE A 48 -3.78 -6.62 -36.89
CA ILE A 48 -4.69 -7.39 -37.74
C ILE A 48 -4.35 -7.11 -39.19
N ASP A 49 -3.69 -8.07 -39.84
CA ASP A 49 -3.55 -8.07 -41.30
C ASP A 49 -4.86 -8.58 -41.93
N THR A 50 -5.71 -7.64 -42.34
CA THR A 50 -7.02 -7.96 -42.92
C THR A 50 -6.91 -8.69 -44.24
N LYS A 51 -5.85 -8.45 -45.04
CA LYS A 51 -5.67 -9.12 -46.33
C LYS A 51 -5.26 -10.58 -46.12
N ALA A 52 -4.32 -10.83 -45.21
CA ALA A 52 -3.94 -12.18 -44.84
C ALA A 52 -5.13 -12.96 -44.21
N ALA A 53 -5.87 -12.32 -43.30
CA ALA A 53 -7.03 -12.93 -42.66
C ALA A 53 -8.14 -13.31 -43.66
N VAL A 54 -8.40 -12.46 -44.66
CA VAL A 54 -9.36 -12.77 -45.72
C VAL A 54 -8.90 -13.96 -46.57
N ALA A 55 -7.63 -13.97 -46.97
CA ALA A 55 -7.07 -15.06 -47.78
C ALA A 55 -7.07 -16.41 -47.05
N GLU A 56 -6.93 -16.42 -45.72
CA GLU A 56 -6.99 -17.64 -44.90
C GLU A 56 -8.43 -18.11 -44.65
N CYS A 57 -9.36 -17.19 -44.36
CA CYS A 57 -10.71 -17.54 -43.91
C CYS A 57 -11.72 -17.71 -45.05
N PHE A 58 -11.48 -17.10 -46.20
CA PHE A 58 -12.39 -17.13 -47.34
C PHE A 58 -11.71 -17.76 -48.55
N ASP A 59 -12.31 -18.83 -49.07
CA ASP A 59 -11.91 -19.37 -50.37
C ASP A 59 -12.43 -18.45 -51.48
N VAL A 60 -11.61 -17.46 -51.83
CA VAL A 60 -11.94 -16.44 -52.85
C VAL A 60 -12.06 -17.05 -54.25
N SER A 61 -11.59 -18.29 -54.46
CA SER A 61 -11.73 -18.98 -55.74
C SER A 61 -13.19 -19.21 -56.14
N MET A 62 -14.10 -19.33 -55.17
CA MET A 62 -15.55 -19.47 -55.42
C MET A 62 -16.21 -18.18 -55.91
N TYR A 63 -15.52 -17.05 -55.84
CA TYR A 63 -16.03 -15.73 -56.24
C TYR A 63 -15.30 -15.15 -57.46
N ALA A 64 -14.33 -15.90 -58.01
CA ALA A 64 -13.48 -15.47 -59.12
C ALA A 64 -14.01 -15.86 -60.52
N ASP A 65 -15.26 -16.31 -60.63
CA ASP A 65 -15.90 -16.68 -61.90
C ASP A 65 -16.26 -15.47 -62.81
N GLY A 66 -15.98 -14.24 -62.38
CA GLY A 66 -16.10 -13.02 -63.17
C GLY A 66 -14.75 -12.48 -63.63
N ASP A 67 -14.73 -11.65 -64.67
CA ASP A 67 -13.55 -10.99 -65.29
C ASP A 67 -12.70 -10.11 -64.33
N GLY A 68 -13.05 -10.06 -63.03
CA GLY A 68 -12.27 -9.43 -61.96
C GLY A 68 -11.44 -10.49 -61.23
N GLY A 69 -10.11 -10.35 -61.27
CA GLY A 69 -9.19 -11.32 -60.70
C GLY A 69 -9.37 -11.54 -59.19
N GLN A 70 -8.95 -12.70 -58.69
CA GLN A 70 -9.04 -13.11 -57.29
C GLN A 70 -8.44 -12.10 -56.28
N ASP A 71 -7.45 -11.31 -56.69
CA ASP A 71 -6.83 -10.27 -55.87
C ASP A 71 -7.77 -9.07 -55.62
N GLU A 72 -8.60 -8.71 -56.60
CA GLU A 72 -9.54 -7.57 -56.50
C GLU A 72 -10.68 -7.86 -55.51
N THR A 73 -11.21 -9.09 -55.54
CA THR A 73 -12.22 -9.54 -54.57
C THR A 73 -11.64 -9.64 -53.15
N THR A 74 -10.39 -10.08 -53.02
CA THR A 74 -9.67 -10.13 -51.73
C THR A 74 -9.48 -8.74 -51.15
N ASP A 75 -9.07 -7.78 -51.98
CA ASP A 75 -8.87 -6.38 -51.56
C ASP A 75 -10.18 -5.69 -51.17
N MET A 76 -11.28 -5.95 -51.87
CA MET A 76 -12.60 -5.43 -51.49
C MET A 76 -13.02 -5.92 -50.10
N LEU A 77 -12.89 -7.23 -49.84
CA LEU A 77 -13.23 -7.82 -48.54
C LEU A 77 -12.28 -7.33 -47.44
N ALA A 78 -10.99 -7.22 -47.71
CA ALA A 78 -10.01 -6.70 -46.76
C ALA A 78 -10.30 -5.24 -46.38
N ASN A 79 -10.70 -4.41 -47.33
CA ASN A 79 -11.12 -3.03 -47.09
C ASN A 79 -12.43 -2.95 -46.29
N LEU A 80 -13.40 -3.82 -46.59
CA LEU A 80 -14.65 -3.89 -45.83
C LEU A 80 -14.39 -4.27 -44.37
N ILE A 81 -13.59 -5.31 -44.13
CA ILE A 81 -13.21 -5.75 -42.78
C ILE A 81 -12.38 -4.67 -42.08
N GLY A 82 -11.45 -4.02 -42.76
CA GLY A 82 -10.71 -2.88 -42.23
C GLY A 82 -11.64 -1.75 -41.75
N GLY A 83 -12.65 -1.42 -42.56
CA GLY A 83 -13.67 -0.43 -42.18
C GLY A 83 -14.54 -0.86 -40.99
N VAL A 84 -14.82 -2.16 -40.83
CA VAL A 84 -15.52 -2.69 -39.65
C VAL A 84 -14.62 -2.59 -38.41
N ILE A 85 -13.35 -2.96 -38.51
CA ILE A 85 -12.38 -2.85 -37.41
C ILE A 85 -12.25 -1.40 -36.95
N ASP A 86 -12.14 -0.45 -37.88
CA ASP A 86 -12.05 0.97 -37.55
C ASP A 86 -13.32 1.46 -36.80
N ARG A 87 -14.51 1.07 -37.25
CA ARG A 87 -15.77 1.39 -36.54
C ARG A 87 -15.86 0.77 -35.16
N VAL A 88 -15.45 -0.49 -35.02
CA VAL A 88 -15.41 -1.18 -33.72
C VAL A 88 -14.44 -0.45 -32.79
N ASN A 89 -13.30 -0.02 -33.30
CA ASN A 89 -12.31 0.72 -32.52
C ASN A 89 -12.82 2.09 -32.05
N ASP A 90 -13.53 2.82 -32.92
CA ASP A 90 -14.19 4.07 -32.57
C ASP A 90 -15.27 3.86 -31.51
N GLN A 91 -16.09 2.81 -31.64
CA GLN A 91 -17.11 2.45 -30.66
C GLN A 91 -16.48 2.11 -29.30
N ILE A 92 -15.45 1.25 -29.28
CA ILE A 92 -14.73 0.89 -28.06
C ILE A 92 -14.12 2.13 -27.41
N THR A 93 -13.53 3.04 -28.20
CA THR A 93 -12.98 4.30 -27.70
C THR A 93 -14.05 5.15 -27.01
N SER A 94 -15.24 5.26 -27.61
CA SER A 94 -16.37 5.97 -27.02
C SER A 94 -16.89 5.29 -25.76
N GLU A 95 -17.02 3.97 -25.74
CA GLU A 95 -17.47 3.22 -24.57
C GLU A 95 -16.51 3.35 -23.40
N ILE A 96 -15.20 3.33 -23.67
CA ILE A 96 -14.18 3.54 -22.64
C ILE A 96 -14.28 4.95 -22.07
N ASP A 97 -14.49 5.99 -22.88
CA ASP A 97 -14.69 7.36 -22.37
C ASP A 97 -15.92 7.45 -21.45
N ILE A 98 -17.02 6.77 -21.82
CA ILE A 98 -18.23 6.67 -20.98
C ILE A 98 -17.91 5.96 -19.66
N ILE A 99 -17.19 4.84 -19.69
CA ILE A 99 -16.80 4.08 -18.50
C ILE A 99 -15.91 4.94 -17.59
N LEU A 100 -14.88 5.60 -18.15
CA LEU A 100 -13.97 6.45 -17.39
C LEU A 100 -14.70 7.61 -16.71
N LYS A 101 -15.68 8.22 -17.39
CA LYS A 101 -16.56 9.26 -16.81
C LYS A 101 -17.47 8.70 -15.73
N ARG A 102 -18.11 7.55 -15.98
CA ARG A 102 -19.03 6.92 -15.02
C ARG A 102 -18.34 6.54 -13.73
N GLU A 103 -17.12 6.02 -13.82
CA GLU A 103 -16.32 5.59 -12.66
C GLU A 103 -15.62 6.75 -11.94
N GLY A 104 -15.78 7.99 -12.43
CA GLY A 104 -15.13 9.18 -11.87
C GLY A 104 -13.60 9.05 -11.88
N ALA A 105 -13.04 8.44 -12.93
CA ALA A 105 -11.61 8.12 -12.99
C ALA A 105 -10.76 9.40 -13.03
N ARG A 106 -11.26 10.46 -13.67
CA ARG A 106 -10.58 11.74 -13.76
C ARG A 106 -10.43 12.38 -12.39
N GLU A 107 -11.50 12.45 -11.62
CA GLU A 107 -11.54 13.07 -10.30
C GLU A 107 -10.64 12.32 -9.33
N LYS A 108 -10.69 10.98 -9.35
CA LYS A 108 -9.83 10.13 -8.52
C LYS A 108 -8.34 10.32 -8.85
N LEU A 109 -7.98 10.40 -10.14
CA LEU A 109 -6.59 10.59 -10.54
C LEU A 109 -6.09 12.02 -10.30
N VAL A 110 -6.95 13.04 -10.43
CA VAL A 110 -6.63 14.41 -10.00
C VAL A 110 -6.39 14.48 -8.49
N ALA A 111 -7.24 13.83 -7.69
CA ALA A 111 -7.06 13.76 -6.24
C ALA A 111 -5.75 13.06 -5.87
N LEU A 112 -5.41 11.96 -6.56
CA LEU A 112 -4.15 11.26 -6.37
C LEU A 112 -2.95 12.14 -6.72
N ASP A 113 -2.99 12.85 -7.84
CA ASP A 113 -1.91 13.77 -8.23
C ASP A 113 -1.70 14.86 -7.17
N ARG A 114 -2.78 15.41 -6.61
CA ARG A 114 -2.69 16.40 -5.50
C ARG A 114 -2.03 15.83 -4.24
N ILE A 115 -2.42 14.61 -3.84
CA ILE A 115 -1.84 13.95 -2.65
C ILE A 115 -0.33 13.73 -2.87
N ILE A 116 0.07 13.32 -4.07
CA ILE A 116 1.48 13.09 -4.39
C ILE A 116 2.25 14.42 -4.37
N ASP A 117 1.73 15.47 -5.00
CA ASP A 117 2.37 16.79 -5.01
C ASP A 117 2.49 17.37 -3.58
N GLU A 118 1.48 17.17 -2.74
CA GLU A 118 1.50 17.57 -1.33
C GLU A 118 2.56 16.81 -0.54
N PHE A 119 2.61 15.48 -0.69
CA PHE A 119 3.59 14.63 -0.02
C PHE A 119 5.02 14.96 -0.45
N GLU A 120 5.27 15.12 -1.76
CA GLU A 120 6.58 15.52 -2.28
C GLU A 120 7.02 16.90 -1.80
N ARG A 121 6.07 17.80 -1.55
CA ARG A 121 6.36 19.12 -0.96
C ARG A 121 6.73 18.99 0.51
N GLU A 122 5.94 18.25 1.30
CA GLU A 122 6.20 18.04 2.72
C GLU A 122 7.56 17.35 2.94
N GLU A 123 7.89 16.34 2.13
CA GLU A 123 9.18 15.66 2.19
C GLU A 123 10.35 16.61 1.88
N ARG A 124 10.20 17.49 0.88
CA ARG A 124 11.20 18.51 0.57
C ARG A 124 11.38 19.51 1.70
N GLU A 125 10.29 20.00 2.29
CA GLU A 125 10.33 20.94 3.42
C GLU A 125 11.00 20.30 4.63
N LYS A 126 10.63 19.06 4.95
CA LYS A 126 11.24 18.29 6.05
C LYS A 126 12.73 18.05 5.82
N SER A 127 13.13 17.61 4.63
CA SER A 127 14.54 17.39 4.30
C SER A 127 15.36 18.67 4.43
N GLN A 128 14.82 19.80 3.97
CA GLN A 128 15.50 21.09 4.11
C GLN A 128 15.63 21.53 5.58
N ALA A 129 14.59 21.31 6.39
CA ALA A 129 14.64 21.59 7.82
C ALA A 129 15.69 20.72 8.53
N GLU A 130 15.73 19.42 8.24
CA GLU A 130 16.72 18.50 8.80
C GLU A 130 18.16 18.87 8.41
N ASP A 131 18.38 19.28 7.15
CA ASP A 131 19.69 19.74 6.69
C ASP A 131 20.11 21.04 7.38
N MET A 132 19.18 21.99 7.55
CA MET A 132 19.44 23.23 8.28
C MET A 132 19.77 22.97 9.75
N ASP A 133 19.02 22.12 10.43
CA ASP A 133 19.26 21.74 11.83
C ASP A 133 20.61 21.04 11.99
N ARG A 134 20.97 20.17 11.04
CA ARG A 134 22.26 19.49 11.04
C ARG A 134 23.43 20.46 10.87
N MET A 135 23.31 21.44 9.96
CA MET A 135 24.33 22.47 9.78
C MET A 135 24.44 23.37 11.02
N SER A 136 23.31 23.84 11.53
CA SER A 136 23.23 24.67 12.74
C SER A 136 23.84 23.97 13.96
N SER A 137 23.54 22.68 14.16
CA SER A 137 24.11 21.88 15.24
C SER A 137 25.63 21.74 15.11
N ARG A 138 26.14 21.53 13.89
CA ARG A 138 27.59 21.46 13.64
C ARG A 138 28.28 22.80 13.92
N GLU A 139 27.67 23.91 13.50
CA GLU A 139 28.21 25.25 13.74
C GLU A 139 28.19 25.58 15.23
N ALA A 140 27.12 25.25 15.96
CA ALA A 140 27.03 25.44 17.40
C ALA A 140 28.10 24.64 18.17
N VAL A 141 28.39 23.40 17.75
CA VAL A 141 29.48 22.59 18.33
C VAL A 141 30.85 23.18 17.97
N ALA A 142 31.05 23.66 16.75
CA ALA A 142 32.30 24.31 16.35
C ALA A 142 32.55 25.64 17.10
N LEU A 143 31.47 26.38 17.43
CA LEU A 143 31.52 27.61 18.21
C LEU A 143 31.63 27.35 19.73
N SER A 144 31.24 26.16 20.18
CA SER A 144 31.47 25.77 21.57
C SER A 144 32.98 25.64 21.79
N CYS A 145 33.53 26.37 22.77
CA CYS A 145 34.94 26.31 23.12
C CYS A 145 35.26 24.96 23.77
N LEU A 146 35.34 23.92 22.95
CA LEU A 146 35.79 22.60 23.37
C LEU A 146 37.25 22.70 23.85
N PRO A 147 37.63 21.95 24.89
CA PRO A 147 39.02 21.80 25.27
C PRO A 147 39.87 21.40 24.06
N PRO A 148 41.12 21.88 23.95
CA PRO A 148 41.95 21.69 22.75
C PRO A 148 42.23 20.22 22.42
N GLU A 149 42.06 19.30 23.38
CA GLU A 149 42.22 17.86 23.19
C GLU A 149 40.94 17.14 22.71
N ILE A 150 39.77 17.81 22.69
CA ILE A 150 38.48 17.20 22.36
C ILE A 150 37.98 17.73 21.02
N SER A 151 37.85 16.83 20.04
CA SER A 151 37.24 17.18 18.77
C SER A 151 35.70 17.18 18.86
N PRO A 152 35.00 17.94 18.01
CA PRO A 152 33.55 17.84 17.85
C PRO A 152 33.05 16.41 17.66
N ASP A 153 33.79 15.59 16.91
CA ASP A 153 33.45 14.19 16.65
C ASP A 153 33.49 13.34 17.94
N ASP A 154 34.39 13.64 18.87
CA ASP A 154 34.45 12.96 20.17
C ASP A 154 33.20 13.23 21.02
N VAL A 155 32.68 14.46 20.96
CA VAL A 155 31.43 14.84 21.65
C VAL A 155 30.23 14.11 21.03
N PHE A 156 30.15 14.05 19.69
CA PHE A 156 29.11 13.30 19.00
C PHE A 156 29.17 11.80 19.34
N ASN A 157 30.37 11.22 19.32
CA ASN A 157 30.59 9.81 19.63
C ASN A 157 30.24 9.49 21.08
N PHE A 158 30.60 10.35 22.03
CA PHE A 158 30.22 10.18 23.43
C PHE A 158 28.70 10.29 23.64
N HIS A 159 28.04 11.24 22.97
CA HIS A 159 26.59 11.36 23.05
C HIS A 159 25.87 10.14 22.46
N ALA A 160 26.30 9.69 21.27
CA ALA A 160 25.79 8.47 20.64
C ALA A 160 26.01 7.24 21.52
N TYR A 161 27.19 7.14 22.16
CA TYR A 161 27.46 6.08 23.14
C TYR A 161 26.53 6.17 24.35
N SER A 162 26.29 7.36 24.90
CA SER A 162 25.38 7.56 26.02
C SER A 162 23.93 7.17 25.70
N ILE A 163 23.45 7.48 24.49
CA ILE A 163 22.13 7.04 24.01
C ILE A 163 22.09 5.51 23.94
N LYS A 164 23.08 4.88 23.30
CA LYS A 164 23.16 3.42 23.19
C LYS A 164 23.23 2.73 24.56
N MET A 165 23.90 3.34 25.54
CA MET A 165 23.94 2.83 26.91
C MET A 165 22.56 2.86 27.56
N LYS A 166 21.81 3.96 27.40
CA LYS A 166 20.42 4.05 27.90
C LYS A 166 19.51 3.03 27.22
N GLU A 167 19.62 2.85 25.91
CA GLU A 167 18.86 1.84 25.18
C GLU A 167 19.18 0.43 25.66
N ARG A 168 20.47 0.10 25.82
CA ARG A 168 20.90 -1.18 26.40
C ARG A 168 20.31 -1.39 27.79
N ASP A 169 20.36 -0.39 28.66
CA ASP A 169 19.84 -0.50 30.02
C ASP A 169 18.32 -0.67 30.03
N GLY A 170 17.61 -0.01 29.12
CA GLY A 170 16.17 -0.22 28.90
C GLY A 170 15.85 -1.64 28.44
N LEU A 171 16.59 -2.16 27.46
CA LEU A 171 16.43 -3.54 26.97
C LEU A 171 16.73 -4.57 28.05
N LEU A 172 17.76 -4.35 28.89
CA LEU A 172 18.06 -5.24 30.00
C LEU A 172 16.94 -5.24 31.06
N ALA A 173 16.32 -4.08 31.31
CA ALA A 173 15.17 -3.99 32.21
C ALA A 173 13.94 -4.72 31.64
N GLU A 174 13.70 -4.61 30.33
CA GLU A 174 12.63 -5.34 29.64
C GLU A 174 12.85 -6.86 29.67
N ILE A 175 14.07 -7.32 29.38
CA ILE A 175 14.44 -8.74 29.48
C ILE A 175 14.20 -9.26 30.91
N ALA A 176 14.66 -8.54 31.93
CA ALA A 176 14.44 -8.93 33.32
C ALA A 176 12.95 -9.00 33.69
N SER A 177 12.13 -8.09 33.14
CA SER A 177 10.67 -8.13 33.33
C SER A 177 10.03 -9.36 32.69
N VAL A 178 10.43 -9.69 31.44
CA VAL A 178 9.91 -10.86 30.71
C VAL A 178 10.36 -12.17 31.37
N GLU A 179 11.60 -12.23 31.87
CA GLU A 179 12.09 -13.40 32.62
C GLU A 179 11.29 -13.63 33.91
N ALA A 180 10.97 -12.56 34.65
CA ALA A 180 10.14 -12.65 35.84
C ALA A 180 8.69 -13.10 35.52
N GLU A 181 8.11 -12.60 34.43
CA GLU A 181 6.79 -13.04 33.97
C GLU A 181 6.80 -14.53 33.57
N ASN A 182 7.81 -14.96 32.83
CA ASN A 182 7.98 -16.36 32.44
C ASN A 182 8.12 -17.29 33.66
N GLU A 183 8.90 -16.88 34.67
CA GLU A 183 9.01 -17.65 35.91
C GLU A 183 7.67 -17.77 36.64
N SER A 184 6.87 -16.69 36.66
CA SER A 184 5.52 -16.69 37.22
C SER A 184 4.59 -17.64 36.47
N LEU A 185 4.54 -17.52 35.13
CA LEU A 185 3.71 -18.38 34.29
C LEU A 185 4.11 -19.85 34.40
N GLN A 186 5.41 -20.15 34.51
CA GLN A 186 5.89 -21.52 34.70
C GLN A 186 5.43 -22.09 36.04
N LYS A 187 5.40 -21.29 37.12
CA LYS A 187 4.83 -21.69 38.41
C LYS A 187 3.33 -21.96 38.30
N GLU A 188 2.58 -21.12 37.59
CA GLU A 188 1.14 -21.32 37.36
C GLU A 188 0.85 -22.59 36.56
N ILE A 189 1.63 -22.85 35.49
CA ILE A 189 1.53 -24.08 34.70
C ILE A 189 1.78 -25.31 35.57
N GLU A 190 2.80 -25.28 36.41
CA GLU A 190 3.12 -26.41 37.28
C GLU A 190 2.03 -26.65 38.33
N GLN A 191 1.49 -25.58 38.94
CA GLN A 191 0.33 -25.68 39.83
C GLN A 191 -0.89 -26.26 39.11
N GLY A 192 -1.18 -25.78 37.90
CA GLY A 192 -2.25 -26.30 37.05
C GLY A 192 -2.08 -27.79 36.73
N ARG A 193 -0.86 -28.23 36.41
CA ARG A 193 -0.54 -29.65 36.19
C ARG A 193 -0.82 -30.51 37.41
N VAL A 194 -0.44 -30.06 38.60
CA VAL A 194 -0.72 -30.77 39.86
C VAL A 194 -2.24 -30.89 40.08
N LEU A 195 -3.00 -29.82 39.88
CA LEU A 195 -4.46 -29.83 40.04
C LEU A 195 -5.15 -30.76 39.03
N ILE A 196 -4.76 -30.71 37.76
CA ILE A 196 -5.29 -31.60 36.72
C ILE A 196 -4.95 -33.05 37.04
N GLY A 197 -3.70 -33.34 37.44
CA GLY A 197 -3.28 -34.69 37.84
C GLY A 197 -4.13 -35.24 39.00
N ALA A 198 -4.39 -34.42 40.02
CA ALA A 198 -5.27 -34.80 41.13
C ALA A 198 -6.72 -35.03 40.69
N ALA A 199 -7.24 -34.19 39.79
CA ALA A 199 -8.59 -34.35 39.25
C ALA A 199 -8.74 -35.63 38.41
N VAL A 200 -7.77 -35.94 37.55
CA VAL A 200 -7.75 -37.17 36.73
C VAL A 200 -7.72 -38.41 37.63
N ALA A 201 -6.84 -38.45 38.64
CA ALA A 201 -6.80 -39.54 39.61
C ALA A 201 -8.14 -39.69 40.37
N GLY A 202 -8.79 -38.56 40.70
CA GLY A 202 -10.12 -38.54 41.29
C GLY A 202 -11.22 -39.11 40.38
N VAL A 203 -11.14 -38.86 39.07
CA VAL A 203 -12.07 -39.43 38.08
C VAL A 203 -11.82 -40.93 37.90
N GLU A 204 -10.58 -41.37 37.80
CA GLU A 204 -10.23 -42.78 37.67
C GLU A 204 -10.71 -43.62 38.87
N THR A 205 -10.53 -43.10 40.09
CA THR A 205 -10.99 -43.77 41.32
C THR A 205 -12.51 -43.89 41.35
N LYS A 206 -13.24 -42.83 40.98
CA LYS A 206 -14.71 -42.87 40.83
C LYS A 206 -15.14 -43.84 39.72
N GLY A 207 -14.43 -43.86 38.59
CA GLY A 207 -14.67 -44.80 37.49
C GLY A 207 -14.57 -46.26 37.94
N LYS A 208 -13.50 -46.61 38.67
CA LYS A 208 -13.31 -47.95 39.27
C LYS A 208 -14.43 -48.31 40.25
N TYR A 209 -14.96 -47.34 41.01
CA TYR A 209 -16.07 -47.57 41.93
C TYR A 209 -17.38 -47.84 41.18
N ILE A 210 -17.65 -47.09 40.11
CA ILE A 210 -18.81 -47.29 39.23
C ILE A 210 -18.74 -48.66 38.56
N GLU A 211 -17.58 -49.05 38.02
CA GLU A 211 -17.37 -50.36 37.40
C GLU A 211 -17.68 -51.49 38.39
N LYS A 212 -17.12 -51.44 39.59
CA LYS A 212 -17.42 -52.41 40.67
C LYS A 212 -18.91 -52.47 41.01
N SER A 213 -19.56 -51.31 41.07
CA SER A 213 -21.00 -51.22 41.37
C SER A 213 -21.85 -51.81 40.24
N ALA A 214 -21.51 -51.52 38.98
CA ALA A 214 -22.17 -52.07 37.81
C ALA A 214 -22.01 -53.61 37.74
N THR A 215 -20.80 -54.14 38.00
CA THR A 215 -20.57 -55.58 38.10
C THR A 215 -21.47 -56.21 39.18
N ALA A 216 -21.55 -55.60 40.37
CA ALA A 216 -22.42 -56.10 41.44
C ALA A 216 -23.89 -56.16 41.02
N CYS A 217 -24.41 -55.10 40.37
CA CYS A 217 -25.78 -55.06 39.87
C CYS A 217 -26.05 -56.09 38.75
N SER A 218 -25.07 -56.35 37.89
CA SER A 218 -25.22 -57.33 36.80
C SER A 218 -25.29 -58.79 37.30
N TYR A 219 -24.64 -59.11 38.42
CA TYR A 219 -24.71 -60.46 39.03
C TYR A 219 -26.04 -60.74 39.76
N SER A 220 -26.75 -59.71 40.22
CA SER A 220 -28.06 -59.85 40.88
C SER A 220 -29.24 -60.12 39.92
N GLY A 221 -29.01 -60.17 38.60
CA GLY A 221 -30.05 -60.40 37.59
C GLY A 221 -30.12 -61.81 36.98
N VAL A 222 -29.32 -62.77 37.47
CA VAL A 222 -29.26 -64.16 36.96
C VAL A 222 -29.84 -65.16 37.98
N GLY A 223 -30.95 -64.78 38.63
CA GLY A 223 -31.73 -65.63 39.55
C GLY A 223 -33.08 -65.96 38.96
#